data_AF-A0A1M5QW16-F1
#
_entry.id   AF-A0A1M5QW16-F1
#
_cell.length_a   1.000
_cell.length_b   1.000
_cell.length_c   1.000
_cell.angle_alpha   90.00
_cell.angle_beta   90.00
_cell.angle_gamma   90.00
#
_symmetry.space_group_name_H-M   'P 1'
#
loop_
_entity.id
_entity.type
_entity.pdbx_description
1 polymer ?
#
loop_
_entity_poly.entity_id
_entity_poly.type
_entity_poly.pdbx_seq_one_letter_code
_entity_poly.pdbx_strand_id
1 'polypeptide(L)' 'MILEDIEFLIHLIEDARVNLNASAKHRSLTDPSIIEMSQRLDNLINKYYSITETRHIAS' A
#
# COMPACT_ATOMS: atom_id res chain seq x y z
N MET A 1 -5.31 2.68 19.94
CA MET A 1 -4.53 3.66 19.15
C MET A 1 -3.56 3.00 18.17
N ILE A 2 -2.34 2.57 18.53
CA ILE A 2 -1.35 2.13 17.51
C ILE A 2 -1.74 0.84 16.75
N LEU A 3 -2.60 -0.02 17.32
CA LEU A 3 -3.12 -1.19 16.60
C LEU A 3 -4.21 -0.79 15.58
N GLU A 4 -5.06 0.17 15.94
CA GLU A 4 -6.11 0.71 15.06
C GLU A 4 -5.49 1.44 13.84
N ASP A 5 -4.35 2.11 14.04
CA ASP A 5 -3.61 2.77 12.96
C ASP A 5 -3.01 1.77 11.95
N ILE A 6 -2.62 0.58 12.40
CA ILE A 6 -2.11 -0.49 11.53
C ILE A 6 -3.25 -1.16 10.77
N GLU A 7 -4.37 -1.47 11.45
CA GLU A 7 -5.55 -2.03 10.78
C GLU A 7 -6.07 -1.09 9.68
N PHE A 8 -6.14 0.22 9.97
CA PHE A 8 -6.51 1.21 8.98
C PHE A 8 -5.53 1.24 7.79
N LEU A 9 -4.23 1.16 8.06
CA LEU A 9 -3.21 1.11 7.00
C LEU A 9 -3.33 -0.15 6.14
N ILE A 10 -3.61 -1.31 6.74
CA ILE A 10 -3.85 -2.57 6.01
C ILE A 10 -5.07 -2.44 5.09
N HIS A 11 -6.15 -1.83 5.58
CA HIS A 11 -7.33 -1.57 4.74
C HIS A 11 -6.99 -0.68 3.54
N LEU A 12 -6.21 0.38 3.72
CA LEU A 12 -5.76 1.23 2.62
C LEU A 12 -4.87 0.49 1.60
N ILE A 13 -4.01 -0.42 2.06
CA ILE A 13 -3.17 -1.26 1.20
C ILE A 13 -4.05 -2.17 0.35
N GLU A 14 -5.05 -2.83 0.94
CA GLU A 14 -5.94 -3.72 0.21
C GLU A 14 -6.82 -2.96 -0.80
N ASP A 15 -7.36 -1.81 -0.42
CA ASP A 15 -8.11 -0.96 -1.35
C ASP A 15 -7.24 -0.50 -2.53
N ALA A 16 -6.01 -0.06 -2.28
CA ALA A 16 -5.08 0.33 -3.33
C ALA A 16 -4.72 -0.85 -4.24
N ARG A 17 -4.50 -2.04 -3.67
CA ARG A 17 -4.20 -3.28 -4.42
C ARG A 17 -5.36 -3.70 -5.31
N VAL A 18 -6.60 -3.67 -4.80
CA VAL A 18 -7.79 -4.00 -5.59
C VAL A 18 -7.97 -3.01 -6.73
N ASN A 19 -7.83 -1.71 -6.48
CA ASN A 19 -7.99 -0.67 -7.50
C ASN A 19 -6.92 -0.74 -8.59
N LEU A 20 -5.65 -0.95 -8.21
CA LEU A 20 -4.56 -1.13 -9.17
C LEU A 20 -4.81 -2.36 -10.05
N ASN A 21 -5.14 -3.50 -9.44
CA ASN A 21 -5.39 -4.74 -10.19
C ASN A 21 -6.60 -4.64 -11.11
N ALA A 22 -7.67 -3.96 -10.68
CA ALA A 22 -8.84 -3.71 -11.52
C ALA A 22 -8.47 -2.83 -12.73
N SER A 23 -7.66 -1.79 -12.51
CA SER A 23 -7.26 -0.85 -13.56
C SER A 23 -6.27 -1.47 -14.54
N ALA A 24 -5.30 -2.24 -14.05
CA ALA A 24 -4.26 -2.90 -14.86
C ALA A 24 -4.81 -4.01 -15.76
N LYS A 25 -6.02 -4.54 -15.50
CA LYS A 25 -6.71 -5.47 -16.42
C LYS A 25 -7.10 -4.83 -17.75
N HIS A 26 -7.25 -3.50 -17.77
CA HIS A 26 -7.82 -2.78 -18.89
C HIS A 26 -6.87 -1.71 -19.46
N ARG A 27 -5.69 -1.53 -18.87
CA ARG A 27 -4.69 -0.53 -19.25
C ARG A 27 -3.31 -1.16 -19.36
N SER A 28 -2.42 -0.53 -20.12
CA SER A 28 -1.01 -0.93 -20.16
C SER A 28 -0.37 -0.75 -18.78
N LEU A 29 0.55 -1.64 -18.41
CA LEU A 29 1.36 -1.47 -17.19
C LEU A 29 2.27 -0.24 -17.25
N THR A 30 2.55 0.26 -18.45
CA THR A 30 3.29 1.51 -18.68
C THR A 30 2.40 2.75 -18.72
N ASP A 31 1.09 2.59 -18.58
CA ASP A 31 0.17 3.72 -18.49
C ASP A 31 0.52 4.58 -17.26
N PRO A 32 0.66 5.90 -17.41
CA PRO A 32 1.07 6.78 -16.31
C PRO A 32 0.18 6.65 -15.06
N SER A 33 -1.13 6.42 -15.24
CA SER A 33 -2.05 6.25 -14.11
C SER A 33 -1.86 4.92 -13.40
N ILE A 34 -1.44 3.86 -14.11
CA ILE A 34 -1.10 2.57 -13.51
C ILE A 34 0.21 2.67 -12.72
N ILE A 35 1.19 3.40 -13.25
CA ILE A 35 2.45 3.69 -12.55
C ILE A 35 2.18 4.51 -11.27
N GLU A 36 1.33 5.52 -11.35
CA GLU A 36 0.95 6.31 -10.17
C GLU A 36 0.27 5.45 -9.10
N MET A 37 -0.68 4.59 -9.52
CA MET A 37 -1.36 3.66 -8.61
C MET A 37 -0.38 2.66 -7.97
N SER A 38 0.60 2.14 -8.72
CA SER A 38 1.60 1.22 -8.18
C SER A 38 2.52 1.92 -7.18
N GLN A 39 2.99 3.13 -7.49
CA GLN A 39 3.80 3.93 -6.57
C GLN A 39 3.05 4.26 -5.28
N ARG A 40 1.74 4.54 -5.37
CA ARG A 40 0.90 4.76 -4.18
C ARG A 40 0.79 3.51 -3.31
N LEU A 41 0.59 2.34 -3.93
CA LEU A 41 0.57 1.07 -3.20
C LEU A 41 1.90 0.79 -2.51
N ASP A 42 3.02 0.97 -3.23
CA ASP A 42 4.37 0.79 -2.67
C ASP A 42 4.61 1.70 -1.46
N ASN A 43 4.19 2.95 -1.53
CA ASN A 43 4.32 3.89 -0.41
C ASN A 43 3.55 3.44 0.85
N LEU A 44 2.35 2.88 0.68
CA LEU A 44 1.56 2.37 1.79
C LEU A 44 2.22 1.14 2.43
N ILE A 45 2.73 0.22 1.59
CA ILE A 45 3.46 -0.97 2.05
C ILE A 45 4.75 -0.58 2.79
N ASN A 46 5.52 0.37 2.25
CA ASN A 46 6.72 0.87 2.89
C ASN A 46 6.42 1.53 4.24
N LYS A 47 5.30 2.27 4.34
CA LYS A 47 4.85 2.82 5.63
C LYS A 47 4.52 1.71 6.63
N TYR A 48 3.88 0.63 6.19
CA TYR A 48 3.59 -0.53 7.05
C TYR A 48 4.88 -1.20 7.54
N TYR A 49 5.84 -1.41 6.66
CA TYR A 49 7.15 -1.95 7.05
C TYR A 49 7.88 -1.03 8.01
N SER A 50 7.91 0.28 7.76
CA SER A 50 8.56 1.24 8.68
C SER A 50 7.97 1.18 10.10
N ILE A 51 6.65 1.06 10.23
CA ILE A 51 5.98 0.96 11.53
C ILE A 51 6.29 -0.39 12.21
N THR A 52 6.28 -1.48 11.44
CA THR A 52 6.46 -2.84 11.99
C THR A 52 7.92 -3.18 12.28
N GLU A 53 8.88 -2.70 11.47
CA GLU A 53 10.32 -2.78 11.74
C GLU A 53 10.72 -1.95 12.96
N THR A 54 10.17 -0.75 13.11
CA THR A 54 10.40 0.07 14.32
C THR A 54 9.95 -0.66 15.59
N ARG A 55 8.86 -1.44 15.52
CA ARG A 55 8.41 -2.27 16.66
C ARG A 55 9.38 -3.41 16.98
N HIS A 56 10.02 -3.99 15.97
CA HIS A 56 10.99 -5.08 16.15
C HIS A 56 12.31 -4.63 16.79
N ILE A 57 12.70 -3.36 16.60
CA ILE A 57 13.92 -2.78 17.19
C ILE A 57 13.67 -2.28 18.63
N ALA A 58 12.44 -1.89 18.95
CA ALA A 58 12.06 -1.35 20.27
C ALA A 58 11.56 -2.41 21.27
N SER A 59 11.48 -3.68 20.87
CA SER A 59 11.10 -4.84 21.69
C SER A 59 12.33 -5.67 22.07
#